data_AF-A8G0D3-F1
#
_entry.id   AF-A8G0D3-F1
#
_cell.length_a   1.000
_cell.length_b   1.000
_cell.length_c   1.000
_cell.angle_alpha   90.00
_cell.angle_beta   90.00
_cell.angle_gamma   90.00
#
_symmetry.space_group_name_H-M   'P 1'
#
loop_
_entity.id
_entity.type
_entity.pdbx_description
1 polymer ?
#
loop_
_entity_poly.entity_id
_entity_poly.type
_entity_poly.pdbx_seq_one_letter_code
_entity_poly.pdbx_strand_id
1 'polypeptide(L)'
;MFTITKGLMTALLAIALSSASAVVSAKMDTVTGKINGHTCAHSGHTCPLSKLDPHLQLESAFVLQQQDGSYYFLSNVPRITAARYALQLATVKGSVNEKLRVILVDELLIDGKVIWSPAMVDEAINEWESLHGADG
;
A
#
# COMPACT_ATOMS: atom_id res chain seq x y z
N MET A 1 -22.73 -80.52 1.29
CA MET A 1 -21.31 -80.26 1.60
C MET A 1 -21.13 -78.76 1.76
N PHE A 2 -20.87 -78.31 2.98
CA PHE A 2 -20.63 -76.91 3.37
C PHE A 2 -19.14 -76.75 3.71
N THR A 3 -18.52 -75.66 3.25
CA THR A 3 -17.27 -75.01 3.72
C THR A 3 -16.97 -73.89 2.68
N ILE A 4 -16.54 -72.66 2.97
CA ILE A 4 -15.54 -72.14 3.91
C ILE A 4 -15.93 -70.72 4.36
N THR A 5 -15.67 -70.46 5.63
CA THR A 5 -15.80 -69.21 6.41
C THR A 5 -14.63 -68.21 6.22
N LYS A 6 -14.96 -66.93 6.46
CA LYS A 6 -14.12 -65.84 7.04
C LYS A 6 -12.95 -65.27 6.21
N GLY A 7 -13.04 -63.97 5.96
CA GLY A 7 -11.92 -63.14 5.51
C GLY A 7 -12.23 -61.65 5.64
N LEU A 8 -12.27 -61.17 6.88
CA LEU A 8 -12.26 -59.75 7.25
C LEU A 8 -10.90 -59.16 6.84
N MET A 9 -10.86 -58.25 5.88
CA MET A 9 -9.69 -57.39 5.65
C MET A 9 -10.13 -55.99 5.22
N THR A 10 -10.25 -55.12 6.23
CA THR A 10 -9.71 -53.76 6.26
C THR A 10 -9.46 -53.09 4.90
N ALA A 11 -10.41 -52.24 4.48
CA ALA A 11 -10.14 -51.12 3.59
C ALA A 11 -10.25 -49.80 4.39
N LEU A 12 -9.29 -49.57 5.29
CA LEU A 12 -8.92 -48.22 5.68
C LEU A 12 -7.97 -47.70 4.59
N LEU A 13 -8.44 -46.81 3.72
CA LEU A 13 -7.53 -46.07 2.84
C LEU A 13 -8.01 -44.62 2.68
N ALA A 14 -7.38 -43.77 3.50
CA ALA A 14 -7.03 -42.38 3.24
C ALA A 14 -8.15 -41.40 2.84
N ILE A 15 -8.85 -40.88 3.85
CA ILE A 15 -9.34 -39.50 3.81
C ILE A 15 -8.12 -38.58 3.99
N ALA A 16 -7.34 -38.40 2.93
CA ALA A 16 -6.33 -37.36 2.85
C ALA A 16 -7.04 -36.04 2.52
N LEU A 17 -7.71 -35.48 3.54
CA LEU A 17 -8.35 -34.17 3.46
C LEU A 17 -7.25 -33.13 3.24
N SER A 18 -7.14 -32.70 2.00
CA SER A 18 -6.11 -31.79 1.50
C SER A 18 -6.34 -30.43 2.16
N SER A 19 -5.57 -30.11 3.20
CA SER A 19 -5.45 -28.76 3.73
C SER A 19 -4.70 -27.90 2.70
N ALA A 20 -5.41 -27.52 1.64
CA ALA A 20 -4.97 -26.46 0.73
C ALA A 20 -5.04 -25.16 1.52
N SER A 21 -3.91 -24.78 2.13
CA SER A 21 -3.71 -23.44 2.64
C SER A 21 -3.91 -22.45 1.49
N ALA A 22 -5.05 -21.77 1.46
CA ALA A 22 -5.27 -20.67 0.54
C ALA A 22 -4.26 -19.58 0.89
N VAL A 23 -3.20 -19.47 0.08
CA VAL A 23 -2.31 -18.32 0.10
C VAL A 23 -3.12 -17.11 -0.35
N VAL A 24 -3.56 -16.30 0.63
CA VAL A 24 -4.11 -14.97 0.36
C VAL A 24 -2.95 -14.14 -0.19
N SER A 25 -2.81 -14.09 -1.51
CA SER A 25 -1.99 -13.06 -2.15
C SER A 25 -2.65 -11.73 -1.88
N ALA A 26 -2.04 -10.93 -1.00
CA ALA A 26 -2.36 -9.52 -0.91
C ALA A 26 -2.12 -8.92 -2.30
N LYS A 27 -3.20 -8.48 -2.95
CA LYS A 27 -3.12 -7.86 -4.26
C LYS A 27 -2.47 -6.48 -4.06
N MET A 28 -1.19 -6.39 -4.38
CA MET A 28 -0.49 -5.11 -4.44
C MET A 28 -0.94 -4.40 -5.72
N ASP A 29 -1.75 -3.38 -5.58
CA ASP A 29 -2.21 -2.58 -6.70
C ASP A 29 -1.17 -1.49 -7.01
N THR A 30 -0.99 -1.22 -8.30
CA THR A 30 -0.14 -0.12 -8.78
C THR A 30 -1.04 0.97 -9.35
N VAL A 31 -1.02 2.14 -8.73
CA VAL A 31 -1.86 3.29 -9.13
C VAL A 31 -0.94 4.43 -9.53
N THR A 32 -1.21 5.07 -10.68
CA THR A 32 -0.46 6.23 -11.15
C THR A 32 -1.36 7.46 -11.15
N GLY A 33 -0.80 8.59 -10.72
CA GLY A 33 -1.50 9.87 -10.68
C GLY A 33 -0.59 11.00 -10.27
N LYS A 34 -1.12 12.22 -10.23
CA LYS A 34 -0.39 13.42 -9.83
C LYS A 34 -0.58 13.65 -8.33
N ILE A 35 0.50 13.98 -7.61
CA ILE A 35 0.37 14.40 -6.21
C ILE A 35 -0.28 15.78 -6.19
N ASN A 36 -1.45 15.90 -5.57
CA ASN A 36 -2.21 17.16 -5.49
C ASN A 36 -2.64 17.43 -4.04
N GLY A 37 -2.83 18.70 -3.70
CA GLY A 37 -3.49 19.09 -2.45
C GLY A 37 -4.92 18.56 -2.41
N HIS A 38 -5.35 18.03 -1.27
CA HIS A 38 -6.69 17.45 -1.13
C HIS A 38 -7.78 18.47 -1.48
N THR A 39 -7.68 19.70 -0.98
CA THR A 39 -8.70 20.73 -1.16
C THR A 39 -8.91 21.02 -2.65
N CYS A 40 -7.81 21.14 -3.39
CA CYS A 40 -7.89 21.39 -4.81
C CYS A 40 -8.37 20.18 -5.62
N ALA A 41 -7.88 18.98 -5.31
CA ALA A 41 -8.38 17.76 -5.96
C ALA A 41 -9.90 17.60 -5.76
N HIS A 42 -10.39 17.88 -4.55
CA HIS A 42 -11.81 17.87 -4.23
C HIS A 42 -12.62 18.89 -5.03
N SER A 43 -12.08 20.09 -5.26
CA SER A 43 -12.71 21.12 -6.10
C SER A 43 -12.53 20.91 -7.60
N GLY A 44 -11.92 19.81 -8.05
CA GLY A 44 -11.65 19.56 -9.47
C GLY A 44 -10.56 20.47 -10.05
N HIS A 45 -9.76 21.08 -9.19
CA HIS A 45 -8.66 21.97 -9.56
C HIS A 45 -7.31 21.28 -9.35
N THR A 46 -6.34 21.62 -10.18
CA THR A 46 -4.94 21.27 -9.93
C THR A 46 -4.30 22.41 -9.16
N CYS A 47 -3.83 22.14 -7.94
CA CYS A 47 -3.06 23.11 -7.17
C CYS A 47 -1.82 22.47 -6.54
N PRO A 48 -0.80 23.27 -6.27
CA PRO A 48 -0.70 24.70 -6.57
C PRO A 48 -0.41 25.01 -8.05
N LEU A 49 -0.40 26.29 -8.43
CA LEU A 49 0.15 26.72 -9.73
C LEU A 49 1.68 26.50 -9.79
N SER A 50 2.33 26.51 -8.63
CA SER A 50 3.77 26.23 -8.50
C SER A 50 4.11 25.70 -7.09
N LYS A 51 5.26 25.03 -6.94
CA LYS A 51 5.71 24.48 -5.65
C LYS A 51 5.96 25.52 -4.53
N LEU A 52 5.96 26.81 -4.86
CA LEU A 52 6.17 27.92 -3.93
C LEU A 52 4.86 28.55 -3.43
N ASP A 53 3.72 28.01 -3.85
CA ASP A 53 2.43 28.53 -3.46
C ASP A 53 2.20 28.34 -1.95
N PRO A 54 1.95 29.42 -1.19
CA PRO A 54 1.71 29.32 0.25
C PRO A 54 0.51 28.43 0.58
N HIS A 55 -0.44 28.25 -0.36
CA HIS A 55 -1.57 27.33 -0.19
C HIS A 55 -1.13 25.88 0.04
N LEU A 56 0.01 25.47 -0.54
CA LEU A 56 0.59 24.15 -0.32
C LEU A 56 0.87 23.87 1.17
N GLN A 57 1.24 24.92 1.92
CA GLN A 57 1.46 24.83 3.36
C GLN A 57 0.18 24.75 4.18
N LEU A 58 -0.96 25.18 3.62
CA LEU A 58 -2.27 25.15 4.27
C LEU A 58 -3.03 23.83 4.00
N GLU A 59 -2.64 23.08 2.97
CA GLU A 59 -3.24 21.77 2.69
C GLU A 59 -3.05 20.84 3.88
N SER A 60 -4.16 20.33 4.42
CA SER A 60 -4.18 19.36 5.52
C SER A 60 -3.72 17.97 5.08
N ALA A 61 -3.92 17.63 3.81
CA ALA A 61 -3.56 16.35 3.23
C ALA A 61 -3.22 16.48 1.74
N PHE A 62 -2.48 15.49 1.25
CA PHE A 62 -2.18 15.30 -0.17
C PHE A 62 -2.77 14.00 -0.67
N VAL A 63 -3.13 13.98 -1.94
CA VAL A 63 -3.78 12.85 -2.60
C VAL A 63 -3.07 12.50 -3.90
N LEU A 64 -3.26 11.28 -4.37
CA LEU A 64 -2.89 10.85 -5.71
C LEU A 64 -4.10 11.05 -6.63
N GLN A 65 -4.09 12.11 -7.43
CA GLN A 65 -5.18 12.42 -8.36
C GLN A 65 -4.93 11.77 -9.72
N GLN A 66 -5.92 11.02 -10.20
CA GLN A 66 -5.92 10.35 -11.49
C GLN A 66 -6.33 11.33 -12.61
N GLN A 67 -6.12 10.92 -13.86
CA GLN A 67 -6.40 11.76 -15.03
C GLN A 67 -7.90 12.08 -15.18
N ASP A 68 -8.78 11.21 -14.71
CA ASP A 68 -10.23 11.41 -14.68
C ASP A 68 -10.71 12.36 -13.57
N GLY A 69 -9.78 12.90 -12.77
CA GLY A 69 -10.04 13.81 -11.66
C GLY A 69 -10.35 13.10 -10.34
N SER A 70 -10.62 11.81 -10.34
CA SER A 70 -10.77 11.01 -9.11
C SER A 70 -9.44 10.93 -8.36
N TYR A 71 -9.47 10.63 -7.06
CA TYR A 71 -8.25 10.59 -6.26
C TYR A 71 -8.29 9.52 -5.18
N TYR A 72 -7.10 9.22 -4.64
CA TYR A 72 -6.91 8.42 -3.44
C TYR A 72 -6.09 9.17 -2.39
N PHE A 73 -6.48 9.06 -1.13
CA PHE A 73 -5.64 9.49 0.00
C PHE A 73 -4.46 8.54 0.20
N LEU A 74 -3.31 9.09 0.59
CA LEU A 74 -2.10 8.33 0.91
C LEU A 74 -2.00 8.22 2.44
N SER A 75 -2.45 7.11 3.03
CA SER A 75 -2.74 7.05 4.48
C SER A 75 -1.51 7.08 5.39
N ASN A 76 -0.37 6.61 4.90
CA ASN A 76 0.87 6.48 5.67
C ASN A 76 2.02 7.31 5.11
N VAL A 77 1.81 8.07 4.03
CA VAL A 77 2.84 8.97 3.47
C VAL A 77 2.86 10.26 4.28
N PRO A 78 4.01 10.67 4.84
CA PRO A 78 4.12 11.92 5.57
C PRO A 78 3.75 13.11 4.68
N ARG A 79 2.93 14.02 5.22
CA ARG A 79 2.49 15.22 4.51
C ARG A 79 3.64 16.00 3.88
N ILE A 80 4.75 16.17 4.62
CA ILE A 80 5.91 16.93 4.13
C ILE A 80 6.57 16.25 2.93
N THR A 81 6.58 14.92 2.90
CA THR A 81 7.08 14.15 1.75
C THR A 81 6.20 14.41 0.55
N ALA A 82 4.88 14.22 0.67
CA ALA A 82 3.96 14.48 -0.44
C ALA A 82 4.02 15.93 -0.95
N ALA A 83 4.09 16.92 -0.04
CA ALA A 83 4.21 18.33 -0.39
C ALA A 83 5.45 18.64 -1.27
N ARG A 84 6.62 18.07 -0.95
CA ARG A 84 7.86 18.26 -1.74
C ARG A 84 7.70 17.80 -3.19
N TYR A 85 6.85 16.79 -3.41
CA TYR A 85 6.58 16.20 -4.71
C TYR A 85 5.22 16.63 -5.29
N ALA A 86 4.59 17.66 -4.73
CA ALA A 86 3.36 18.18 -5.27
C ALA A 86 3.50 18.54 -6.76
N LEU A 87 2.43 18.25 -7.49
CA LEU A 87 2.28 18.35 -8.94
C LEU A 87 3.14 17.40 -9.77
N GLN A 88 3.91 16.51 -9.16
CA GLN A 88 4.66 15.52 -9.93
C GLN A 88 3.80 14.29 -10.20
N LEU A 89 4.03 13.67 -11.34
CA LEU A 89 3.46 12.36 -11.66
C LEU A 89 4.16 11.32 -10.77
N ALA A 90 3.35 10.54 -10.07
CA ALA A 90 3.81 9.53 -9.14
C ALA A 90 3.17 8.19 -9.45
N THR A 91 3.92 7.13 -9.19
CA THR A 91 3.43 5.76 -9.16
C THR A 91 3.44 5.29 -7.73
N VAL A 92 2.31 4.79 -7.26
CA VAL A 92 2.13 4.24 -5.91
C VAL A 92 1.90 2.76 -6.03
N LYS A 93 2.63 1.97 -5.27
CA LYS A 93 2.33 0.56 -5.01
C LYS A 93 1.78 0.43 -3.60
N GLY A 94 0.73 -0.34 -3.42
CA GLY A 94 0.14 -0.54 -2.10
C GLY A 94 -1.19 -1.26 -2.10
N SER A 95 -1.82 -1.29 -0.94
CA SER A 95 -3.15 -1.84 -0.75
C SER A 95 -4.22 -0.76 -0.92
N VAL A 96 -5.08 -0.91 -1.92
CA VAL A 96 -6.16 0.04 -2.21
C VAL A 96 -7.43 -0.35 -1.45
N ASN A 97 -8.04 0.60 -0.76
CA ASN A 97 -9.43 0.51 -0.29
C ASN A 97 -10.32 1.36 -1.19
N GLU A 98 -10.98 0.72 -2.15
CA GLU A 98 -11.82 1.43 -3.13
C GLU A 98 -13.01 2.15 -2.51
N LYS A 99 -13.60 1.59 -1.45
CA LYS A 99 -14.76 2.18 -0.77
C LYS A 99 -14.40 3.51 -0.10
N LEU A 100 -13.23 3.56 0.53
CA LEU A 100 -12.76 4.75 1.25
C LEU A 100 -11.90 5.66 0.38
N ARG A 101 -11.50 5.22 -0.82
CA ARG A 101 -10.57 5.92 -1.70
C ARG A 101 -9.26 6.25 -0.97
N VAL A 102 -8.69 5.24 -0.33
CA VAL A 102 -7.44 5.32 0.44
C VAL A 102 -6.47 4.26 -0.06
N ILE A 103 -5.18 4.59 -0.13
CA ILE A 103 -4.10 3.65 -0.38
C ILE A 103 -3.22 3.60 0.87
N LEU A 104 -3.02 2.39 1.39
CA LEU A 104 -1.90 2.10 2.28
C LEU A 104 -0.68 1.86 1.39
N VAL A 105 0.29 2.78 1.43
CA VAL A 105 1.41 2.84 0.49
C VAL A 105 2.54 1.93 0.95
N ASP A 106 3.02 1.08 0.05
CA ASP A 106 4.24 0.29 0.24
C ASP A 106 5.43 1.01 -0.42
N GLU A 107 5.24 1.54 -1.63
CA GLU A 107 6.22 2.36 -2.34
C GLU A 107 5.56 3.56 -3.01
N LEU A 108 6.15 4.74 -2.85
CA LEU A 108 5.86 5.93 -3.64
C LEU A 108 7.05 6.24 -4.53
N LEU A 109 6.82 6.28 -5.84
CA LEU A 109 7.84 6.48 -6.86
C LEU A 109 7.60 7.77 -7.64
N ILE A 110 8.69 8.48 -7.94
CA ILE A 110 8.75 9.62 -8.86
C ILE A 110 9.84 9.31 -9.87
N ASP A 111 9.54 9.38 -11.17
CA ASP A 111 10.49 9.06 -12.25
C ASP A 111 11.18 7.69 -12.06
N GLY A 112 10.43 6.71 -11.55
CA GLY A 112 10.93 5.36 -11.28
C GLY A 112 11.79 5.21 -10.02
N LYS A 113 12.08 6.30 -9.30
CA LYS A 113 12.83 6.27 -8.04
C LYS A 113 11.88 6.23 -6.84
N VAL A 114 12.10 5.28 -5.93
CA VAL A 114 11.41 5.24 -4.63
C VAL A 114 11.83 6.47 -3.81
N ILE A 115 10.85 7.29 -3.45
CA ILE A 115 11.04 8.48 -2.62
C ILE A 115 10.53 8.29 -1.19
N TRP A 116 9.70 7.27 -0.97
CA TRP A 116 9.15 6.92 0.32
C TRP A 116 8.68 5.46 0.32
N SER A 117 8.97 4.75 1.42
CA SER A 117 8.41 3.45 1.77
C SER A 117 8.48 3.28 3.30
N PRO A 118 7.69 2.36 3.89
CA PRO A 118 7.84 1.98 5.30
C PRO A 118 9.26 1.48 5.62
N ALA A 119 9.89 0.74 4.69
CA ALA A 119 11.25 0.23 4.88
C ALA A 119 12.30 1.35 5.09
N MET A 120 12.13 2.51 4.45
CA MET A 120 13.01 3.67 4.68
C MET A 120 12.86 4.25 6.09
N VAL A 121 11.66 4.14 6.68
CA VAL A 121 11.41 4.57 8.06
C VAL A 121 12.08 3.58 9.02
N ASP A 122 11.92 2.28 8.79
CA ASP A 122 12.57 1.24 9.59
C ASP A 122 14.10 1.36 9.56
N GLU A 123 14.68 1.63 8.39
CA GLU A 123 16.13 1.89 8.23
C GLU A 123 16.58 3.09 9.05
N ALA A 124 15.86 4.21 8.97
CA ALA A 124 16.18 5.42 9.73
C ALA A 124 16.06 5.22 11.24
N ILE A 125 15.09 4.43 11.70
CA ILE A 125 14.92 4.06 13.12
C ILE A 125 16.11 3.21 13.57
N ASN A 126 16.43 2.14 12.83
CA ASN A 126 17.55 1.25 13.16
C ASN A 126 18.89 1.99 13.18
N GLU A 127 19.11 2.93 12.25
CA GLU A 127 20.29 3.79 12.26
C GLU A 127 20.33 4.64 13.53
N TRP A 128 19.22 5.31 13.87
CA TRP A 128 19.15 6.13 15.07
C TRP A 128 19.44 5.34 16.35
N GLU A 129 18.84 4.16 16.50
CA GLU A 129 19.07 3.26 17.65
C GLU A 129 20.53 2.79 17.70
N SER A 130 21.15 2.51 16.55
CA SER A 130 22.57 2.12 16.50
C SER A 130 23.52 3.23 16.95
N LEU A 131 23.13 4.50 16.76
CA LEU A 131 23.94 5.67 17.09
C LEU A 131 23.73 6.14 18.54
N HIS A 132 22.53 5.96 19.10
CA HIS A 132 22.15 6.55 20.39
C HIS A 132 21.83 5.51 21.47
N GLY A 133 21.85 4.22 21.15
CA GLY A 133 21.32 3.17 22.02
C GLY A 133 19.80 3.07 21.91
N ALA A 134 19.22 1.93 22.32
CA ALA A 134 17.78 1.68 22.27
C ALA A 134 17.01 2.33 23.45
N ASP A 135 17.71 3.08 24.28
CA ASP A 135 17.26 3.59 25.57
C ASP A 135 17.36 5.13 25.55
N GLY A 136 16.45 5.75 24.80
CA GLY A 136 16.28 7.21 24.76
C GLY A 136 15.91 7.80 26.12
#